data_AF-A0A173SB32-F1
#
_entry.id   AF-A0A173SB32-F1
#
_cell.length_a   1.000
_cell.length_b   1.000
_cell.length_c   1.000
_cell.angle_alpha   90.00
_cell.angle_beta   90.00
_cell.angle_gamma   90.00
#
_symmetry.space_group_name_H-M   'P 1'
#
loop_
_entity.id
_entity.type
_entity.pdbx_description
1 polymer ?
#
loop_
_entity_poly.entity_id
_entity_poly.type
_entity_poly.pdbx_seq_one_letter_code
_entity_poly.pdbx_strand_id
1 'polypeptide(L)'
;MNKFEKLCQTASDIDVDIVDYPFTSDRFKGLYCDGTIALNQDICADSEKACILAEELGHHFTTVGDITDQKETENRKQERRARVWAYNEMISLSDLVDSYKDGCRSRYEIAEHLEVTEEFLQECLDYFHEKYGLYAKQNNYLIYFEPLGVLELYK
;
A
#
# COMPACT_ATOMS: atom_id res chain seq x y z
N MET A 1 -1.03 13.67 12.19
CA MET A 1 -1.53 12.30 12.08
C MET A 1 -0.81 11.66 10.92
N ASN A 2 0.04 10.67 11.19
CA ASN A 2 0.75 9.92 10.15
C ASN A 2 -0.22 8.95 9.42
N LYS A 3 0.24 8.28 8.35
CA LYS A 3 -0.58 7.33 7.59
C LYS A 3 -1.11 6.18 8.44
N PHE A 4 -0.29 5.63 9.33
CA PHE A 4 -0.72 4.54 10.21
C PHE A 4 -1.91 4.97 11.08
N GLU A 5 -1.80 6.11 11.75
CA GLU A 5 -2.88 6.67 12.57
C GLU A 5 -4.15 6.97 11.76
N LYS A 6 -4.02 7.41 10.50
CA LYS A 6 -5.16 7.60 9.59
C LYS A 6 -5.87 6.28 9.28
N LEU A 7 -5.12 5.23 8.98
CA LEU A 7 -5.70 3.91 8.72
C LEU A 7 -6.36 3.31 9.97
N CYS A 8 -5.78 3.53 11.16
CA CYS A 8 -6.41 3.15 12.42
C CYS A 8 -7.75 3.86 12.62
N GLN A 9 -7.82 5.16 12.29
CA GLN A 9 -9.09 5.90 12.32
C GLN A 9 -10.08 5.33 11.29
N THR A 10 -9.63 5.05 10.06
CA THR A 10 -10.48 4.43 9.03
C THR A 10 -11.05 3.09 9.50
N ALA A 11 -10.24 2.23 10.12
CA ALA A 11 -10.68 0.95 10.67
C ALA A 11 -11.73 1.15 11.78
N SER A 12 -11.48 2.08 12.70
CA SER A 12 -12.43 2.46 13.75
C SER A 12 -13.75 2.99 13.18
N ASP A 13 -13.72 3.76 12.10
CA ASP A 13 -14.91 4.38 11.49
C ASP A 13 -15.81 3.34 10.77
N ILE A 14 -15.27 2.17 10.45
CA ILE A 14 -15.98 1.07 9.77
C ILE A 14 -16.20 -0.16 10.66
N ASP A 15 -16.07 0.00 11.98
CA ASP A 15 -16.22 -1.06 12.98
C ASP A 15 -15.28 -2.26 12.76
N VAL A 16 -14.03 -2.00 12.35
CA VAL A 16 -12.96 -3.00 12.27
C VAL A 16 -12.00 -2.83 13.43
N ASP A 17 -11.89 -3.86 14.26
CA ASP A 17 -10.98 -3.89 15.42
C ASP A 17 -9.54 -4.14 14.98
N ILE A 18 -8.58 -3.44 15.59
CA ILE A 18 -7.15 -3.71 15.42
C ILE A 18 -6.59 -4.24 16.74
N VAL A 19 -5.97 -5.41 16.69
CA VAL A 19 -5.33 -6.03 17.86
C VAL A 19 -3.86 -6.32 17.59
N ASP A 20 -3.01 -6.01 18.56
CA ASP A 20 -1.62 -6.43 18.54
C ASP A 20 -1.53 -7.94 18.79
N TYR A 21 -0.78 -8.65 17.95
CA TYR A 21 -0.66 -10.10 18.03
C TYR A 21 0.80 -10.57 17.90
N PRO A 22 1.29 -11.45 18.80
CA PRO A 22 2.63 -12.03 18.73
C PRO A 22 2.68 -13.15 17.68
N PHE A 23 2.79 -12.81 16.40
CA PHE A 23 2.94 -13.82 15.35
C PHE A 23 4.24 -14.60 15.58
N THR A 24 4.13 -15.92 15.68
CA THR A 24 5.28 -16.82 15.87
C THR A 24 5.93 -17.25 14.55
N SER A 25 5.30 -16.91 13.42
CA SER A 25 5.77 -17.21 12.08
C SER A 25 5.95 -15.91 11.31
N ASP A 26 7.08 -15.80 10.62
CA ASP A 26 7.35 -14.66 9.70
C ASP A 26 6.48 -14.69 8.44
N ARG A 27 5.59 -15.69 8.29
CA ARG A 27 4.72 -15.83 7.12
C ARG A 27 3.70 -14.69 7.02
N PHE A 28 3.22 -14.19 8.15
CA PHE A 28 2.20 -13.16 8.20
C PHE A 28 2.62 -12.08 9.19
N LYS A 29 2.57 -10.83 8.74
CA LYS A 29 2.79 -9.65 9.57
C LYS A 29 1.48 -8.94 9.93
N GLY A 30 0.41 -9.28 9.23
CA GLY A 30 -0.97 -8.92 9.50
C GLY A 30 -1.89 -10.11 9.18
N LEU A 31 -3.11 -10.08 9.72
CA LEU A 31 -4.17 -10.99 9.32
C LEU A 31 -5.55 -10.39 9.60
N TYR A 32 -6.36 -10.22 8.57
CA TYR A 32 -7.77 -9.91 8.66
C TYR A 32 -8.62 -11.18 8.84
N CYS A 33 -9.55 -11.14 9.79
CA CYS A 33 -10.56 -12.17 10.01
C CYS A 33 -11.83 -11.54 10.60
N ASP A 34 -12.95 -11.65 9.89
CA ASP A 34 -14.31 -11.32 10.37
C ASP A 34 -14.44 -10.00 11.17
N GLY A 35 -13.90 -8.91 10.63
CA GLY A 35 -13.98 -7.59 11.25
C GLY A 35 -12.89 -7.30 12.28
N THR A 36 -11.88 -8.17 12.40
CA THR A 36 -10.70 -7.93 13.23
C THR A 36 -9.42 -8.08 12.41
N ILE A 37 -8.51 -7.12 12.57
CA ILE A 37 -7.16 -7.13 12.01
C ILE A 37 -6.18 -7.41 13.15
N ALA A 38 -5.49 -8.55 13.08
CA ALA A 38 -4.35 -8.83 13.92
C ALA A 38 -3.10 -8.23 13.27
N LEU A 39 -2.38 -7.36 13.96
CA LEU A 39 -1.14 -6.73 13.50
C LEU A 39 0.04 -7.24 14.32
N ASN A 40 1.17 -7.53 13.68
CA ASN A 40 2.34 -8.02 14.41
C ASN A 40 2.90 -6.95 15.36
N GLN A 41 2.86 -7.27 16.65
CA GLN A 41 3.31 -6.38 17.73
C GLN A 41 4.81 -6.05 17.68
N ASP A 42 5.61 -6.89 17.03
CA ASP A 42 7.07 -6.74 16.97
C ASP A 42 7.52 -5.74 15.90
N ILE A 43 6.57 -5.23 15.09
CA ILE A 43 6.83 -4.20 14.08
C ILE A 43 6.86 -2.85 14.78
N CYS A 44 7.99 -2.15 14.65
CA CYS A 44 8.19 -0.85 15.30
C CYS A 44 7.96 0.34 14.36
N ALA A 45 8.16 0.16 13.05
CA ALA A 45 8.10 1.26 12.09
C ALA A 45 6.65 1.53 11.66
N ASP A 46 6.19 2.76 11.85
CA ASP A 46 4.83 3.17 11.47
C ASP A 46 4.56 3.01 9.97
N SER A 47 5.57 3.23 9.12
CA SER A 47 5.43 3.01 7.66
C SER A 47 5.19 1.54 7.31
N GLU A 48 5.86 0.62 8.00
CA GLU A 48 5.64 -0.82 7.82
C GLU A 48 4.26 -1.22 8.34
N LYS A 49 3.86 -0.73 9.53
CA LYS A 49 2.51 -0.95 10.05
C LYS A 49 1.43 -0.41 9.13
N ALA A 50 1.64 0.77 8.55
CA ALA A 50 0.70 1.38 7.62
C ALA A 50 0.53 0.55 6.35
N CYS A 51 1.63 0.07 5.76
CA CYS A 51 1.58 -0.80 4.59
C CYS A 51 0.78 -2.09 4.86
N ILE A 52 1.06 -2.76 5.98
CA ILE A 52 0.36 -4.00 6.36
C ILE A 52 -1.11 -3.72 6.65
N LEU A 53 -1.41 -2.70 7.45
CA LEU A 53 -2.78 -2.36 7.81
C LEU A 53 -3.63 -1.99 6.57
N ALA A 54 -3.04 -1.31 5.59
CA ALA A 54 -3.71 -1.01 4.33
C ALA A 54 -4.06 -2.30 3.54
N GLU A 55 -3.17 -3.30 3.54
CA GLU A 55 -3.44 -4.60 2.91
C GLU A 55 -4.56 -5.36 3.62
N GLU A 56 -4.55 -5.39 4.96
CA GLU A 56 -5.59 -6.04 5.76
C GLU A 56 -6.96 -5.36 5.65
N LEU A 57 -6.99 -4.03 5.55
CA LEU A 57 -8.21 -3.29 5.18
C LEU A 57 -8.65 -3.63 3.75
N GLY A 58 -7.70 -3.80 2.82
CA GLY A 58 -7.98 -4.32 1.49
C GLY A 58 -8.66 -5.69 1.52
N HIS A 59 -8.24 -6.58 2.43
CA HIS A 59 -8.91 -7.86 2.64
C HIS A 59 -10.33 -7.67 3.15
N HIS A 60 -10.56 -6.82 4.13
CA HIS A 60 -11.90 -6.48 4.62
C HIS A 60 -12.85 -6.09 3.49
N PHE A 61 -12.41 -5.23 2.58
CA PHE A 61 -13.28 -4.70 1.51
C PHE A 61 -13.44 -5.61 0.30
N THR A 62 -12.47 -6.49 0.02
CA THR A 62 -12.38 -7.15 -1.29
C THR A 62 -12.38 -8.68 -1.25
N THR A 63 -12.14 -9.27 -0.08
CA THR A 63 -12.01 -10.73 0.10
C THR A 63 -13.32 -11.35 0.59
N VAL A 64 -13.63 -12.53 0.07
CA VAL A 64 -14.77 -13.36 0.49
C VAL A 64 -14.29 -14.79 0.73
N GLY A 65 -14.61 -15.32 1.91
CA GLY A 65 -14.23 -16.67 2.33
C GLY A 65 -12.76 -16.79 2.74
N ASP A 66 -12.33 -18.03 2.96
CA ASP A 66 -10.94 -18.37 3.32
C ASP A 66 -10.06 -18.45 2.06
N ILE A 67 -9.05 -17.59 1.99
CA ILE A 67 -8.10 -17.51 0.87
C ILE A 67 -6.68 -18.01 1.23
N THR A 68 -6.52 -18.69 2.36
CA THR A 68 -5.20 -19.13 2.85
C THR A 68 -4.52 -20.17 1.94
N ASP A 69 -5.29 -20.92 1.14
CA ASP A 69 -4.76 -21.84 0.13
C ASP A 69 -4.41 -21.10 -1.19
N GLN A 70 -3.14 -20.72 -1.31
CA GLN A 70 -2.62 -20.00 -2.48
C GLN A 70 -2.36 -20.90 -3.71
N LYS A 71 -2.67 -22.20 -3.65
CA LYS A 71 -2.69 -23.06 -4.84
C LYS A 71 -3.88 -22.75 -5.74
N GLU A 72 -4.96 -22.24 -5.14
CA GLU A 72 -6.17 -21.86 -5.86
C GLU A 72 -5.98 -20.53 -6.58
N THR A 73 -6.40 -20.49 -7.85
CA THR A 73 -6.23 -19.29 -8.68
C THR A 73 -7.16 -18.17 -8.23
N GLU A 74 -8.36 -18.49 -7.75
CA GLU A 74 -9.29 -17.49 -7.24
C GLU A 74 -8.76 -16.82 -5.97
N ASN A 75 -8.13 -17.59 -5.06
CA ASN A 75 -7.51 -17.03 -3.85
C ASN A 75 -6.40 -16.04 -4.19
N ARG A 76 -5.52 -16.38 -5.14
CA ARG A 76 -4.47 -15.46 -5.63
C ARG A 76 -5.04 -14.19 -6.28
N LYS A 77 -6.20 -14.27 -6.94
CA LYS A 77 -6.87 -13.08 -7.49
C LYS A 77 -7.45 -12.19 -6.39
N GLN A 78 -8.00 -12.78 -5.33
CA GLN A 78 -8.50 -12.02 -4.18
C GLN A 78 -7.36 -11.32 -3.43
N GLU A 79 -6.25 -12.02 -3.22
CA GLU A 79 -5.02 -11.45 -2.68
C GLU A 79 -4.57 -10.21 -3.48
N ARG A 80 -4.46 -10.36 -4.80
CA ARG A 80 -4.07 -9.24 -5.68
C ARG A 80 -5.07 -8.08 -5.60
N ARG A 81 -6.36 -8.34 -5.40
CA ARG A 81 -7.37 -7.28 -5.26
C ARG A 81 -7.20 -6.52 -3.94
N ALA A 82 -6.89 -7.20 -2.84
CA ALA A 82 -6.60 -6.57 -1.55
C ALA A 82 -5.36 -5.67 -1.65
N ARG A 83 -4.25 -6.17 -2.22
CA ARG A 83 -3.05 -5.35 -2.45
C ARG A 83 -3.29 -4.16 -3.36
N VAL A 84 -4.01 -4.34 -4.46
CA VAL A 84 -4.39 -3.23 -5.35
C VAL A 84 -5.26 -2.20 -4.64
N TRP A 85 -6.16 -2.62 -3.75
CA TRP A 85 -6.93 -1.70 -2.92
C TRP A 85 -5.97 -0.87 -2.04
N ALA A 86 -5.04 -1.54 -1.35
CA ALA A 86 -4.04 -0.88 -0.50
C ALA A 86 -3.17 0.12 -1.27
N TYR A 87 -2.69 -0.22 -2.47
CA TYR A 87 -1.89 0.68 -3.30
C TYR A 87 -2.65 1.96 -3.65
N ASN A 88 -3.90 1.85 -4.08
CA ASN A 88 -4.71 3.01 -4.46
C ASN A 88 -5.10 3.87 -3.25
N GLU A 89 -5.24 3.27 -2.07
CA GLU A 89 -5.50 4.00 -0.82
C GLU A 89 -4.24 4.74 -0.34
N MET A 90 -3.08 4.10 -0.48
CA MET A 90 -1.84 4.60 0.11
C MET A 90 -1.05 5.54 -0.80
N ILE A 91 -1.10 5.38 -2.12
CA ILE A 91 -0.27 6.15 -3.04
C ILE A 91 -1.10 6.56 -4.26
N SER A 92 -1.15 7.86 -4.53
CA SER A 92 -1.71 8.43 -5.75
C SER A 92 -0.61 8.92 -6.71
N LEU A 93 -0.98 9.11 -7.97
CA LEU A 93 -0.09 9.76 -8.94
C LEU A 93 0.29 11.20 -8.53
N SER A 94 -0.60 11.90 -7.81
CA SER A 94 -0.30 13.23 -7.28
C SER A 94 0.79 13.17 -6.21
N ASP A 95 0.76 12.15 -5.34
CA ASP A 95 1.76 12.01 -4.28
C ASP A 95 3.17 11.78 -4.86
N LEU A 96 3.28 11.04 -5.98
CA LEU A 96 4.55 10.89 -6.71
C LEU A 96 5.06 12.23 -7.27
N VAL A 97 4.15 13.07 -7.78
CA VAL A 97 4.49 14.41 -8.27
C VAL A 97 4.90 15.32 -7.12
N ASP A 98 4.21 15.26 -5.99
CA ASP A 98 4.50 16.12 -4.84
C ASP A 98 5.82 15.72 -4.17
N SER A 99 6.13 14.42 -4.06
CA SER A 99 7.45 13.92 -3.64
C SER A 99 8.58 14.46 -4.55
N TYR A 100 8.34 14.52 -5.86
CA TYR A 100 9.30 15.08 -6.80
C TYR A 100 9.53 16.59 -6.59
N LYS A 101 8.45 17.35 -6.34
CA LYS A 101 8.52 18.80 -6.07
C LYS A 101 9.24 19.10 -4.76
N ASP A 102 9.06 18.24 -3.76
CA ASP A 102 9.71 18.34 -2.45
C ASP A 102 11.18 17.92 -2.48
N GLY A 103 11.68 17.52 -3.65
CA GLY A 103 13.09 17.30 -3.89
C GLY A 103 13.54 15.86 -3.70
N CYS A 104 12.64 14.90 -3.50
CA CYS A 104 13.01 13.48 -3.44
C CYS A 104 13.58 13.03 -4.79
N ARG A 105 14.73 12.35 -4.76
CA ARG A 105 15.51 11.87 -5.91
C ARG A 105 15.84 10.38 -5.84
N SER A 106 15.64 9.74 -4.70
CA SER A 106 15.81 8.29 -4.55
C SER A 106 14.49 7.60 -4.15
N ARG A 107 14.38 6.29 -4.42
CA ARG A 107 13.23 5.50 -4.00
C ARG A 107 13.07 5.52 -2.47
N TYR A 108 14.17 5.48 -1.74
CA TYR A 108 14.18 5.63 -0.28
C TYR A 108 13.55 6.96 0.16
N GLU A 109 13.99 8.09 -0.41
CA GLU A 109 13.45 9.41 -0.07
C GLU A 109 11.96 9.55 -0.43
N ILE A 110 11.53 8.94 -1.54
CA ILE A 110 10.11 8.92 -1.92
C ILE A 110 9.31 8.06 -0.94
N ALA A 111 9.78 6.86 -0.60
CA ALA A 111 9.11 6.00 0.37
C ALA A 111 9.00 6.65 1.76
N GLU A 112 10.07 7.30 2.23
CA GLU A 112 10.08 8.05 3.48
C GLU A 112 9.10 9.24 3.44
N HIS A 113 9.12 10.03 2.36
CA HIS A 113 8.18 11.15 2.17
C HIS A 113 6.71 10.69 2.13
N LEU A 114 6.46 9.53 1.54
CA LEU A 114 5.15 8.92 1.43
C LEU A 114 4.77 8.09 2.66
N GLU A 115 5.62 7.99 3.69
CA GLU A 115 5.38 7.18 4.89
C GLU A 115 5.02 5.70 4.57
N VAL A 116 5.71 5.09 3.60
CA VAL A 116 5.58 3.67 3.19
C VAL A 116 6.94 2.98 3.15
N THR A 117 6.96 1.66 3.02
CA THR A 117 8.21 0.93 2.78
C THR A 117 8.66 1.04 1.32
N GLU A 118 9.96 0.89 1.05
CA GLU A 118 10.46 0.85 -0.33
C GLU A 118 9.87 -0.31 -1.14
N GLU A 119 9.62 -1.45 -0.49
CA GLU A 119 8.99 -2.63 -1.10
C GLU A 119 7.56 -2.31 -1.53
N PHE A 120 6.74 -1.75 -0.65
CA PHE A 120 5.37 -1.37 -0.97
C PHE A 120 5.31 -0.30 -2.08
N LEU A 121 6.22 0.67 -2.05
CA LEU A 121 6.36 1.66 -3.12
C LEU A 121 6.67 0.98 -4.45
N GLN A 122 7.63 0.04 -4.48
CA GLN A 122 7.98 -0.67 -5.70
C GLN A 122 6.80 -1.48 -6.26
N GLU A 123 6.09 -2.23 -5.43
CA GLU A 123 4.93 -3.00 -5.88
C GLU A 123 3.80 -2.11 -6.42
N CYS A 124 3.58 -0.95 -5.79
CA CYS A 124 2.62 0.05 -6.29
C CYS A 124 3.04 0.61 -7.65
N LEU A 125 4.35 0.87 -7.87
CA LEU A 125 4.87 1.34 -9.14
C LEU A 125 4.73 0.27 -10.23
N ASP A 126 4.98 -0.99 -9.91
CA ASP A 126 4.78 -2.13 -10.80
C ASP A 126 3.30 -2.22 -11.20
N TYR A 127 2.38 -2.08 -10.24
CA TYR A 127 0.95 -2.02 -10.51
C TYR A 127 0.56 -0.83 -11.42
N PHE A 128 1.13 0.36 -11.18
CA PHE A 128 0.88 1.52 -12.04
C PHE A 128 1.43 1.32 -13.45
N HIS A 129 2.58 0.68 -13.59
CA HIS A 129 3.14 0.31 -14.88
C HIS A 129 2.22 -0.69 -15.61
N GLU A 130 1.72 -1.72 -14.93
CA GLU A 130 0.73 -2.65 -15.50
C GLU A 130 -0.57 -1.95 -15.92
N LYS A 131 -1.02 -0.95 -15.15
CA LYS A 131 -2.29 -0.23 -15.37
C LYS A 131 -2.20 0.84 -16.46
N TYR A 132 -1.13 1.63 -16.49
CA TYR A 132 -1.01 2.81 -17.35
C TYR A 132 0.01 2.63 -18.48
N GLY A 133 0.82 1.57 -18.45
CA GLY A 133 1.96 1.37 -19.34
C GLY A 133 3.20 2.15 -18.89
N LEU A 134 4.04 2.57 -19.83
CA LEU A 134 5.35 3.18 -19.55
C LEU A 134 5.30 4.44 -18.68
N TYR A 135 4.23 5.23 -18.80
CA TYR A 135 4.05 6.46 -18.05
C TYR A 135 2.57 6.82 -17.87
N ALA A 136 2.27 7.63 -16.86
CA ALA A 136 0.98 8.29 -16.70
C ALA A 136 1.13 9.81 -16.76
N LYS A 137 0.13 10.50 -17.30
CA LYS A 137 0.05 11.97 -17.28
C LYS A 137 -0.79 12.44 -16.11
N GLN A 138 -0.21 13.24 -15.23
CA GLN A 138 -0.88 13.89 -14.11
C GLN A 138 -0.74 15.41 -14.26
N ASN A 139 -1.81 16.09 -14.70
CA ASN A 139 -1.78 17.52 -15.04
C ASN A 139 -0.68 17.88 -16.06
N ASN A 140 0.28 18.73 -15.66
CA ASN A 140 1.45 19.12 -16.45
C ASN A 140 2.67 18.23 -16.20
N TYR A 141 2.52 17.07 -15.56
CA TYR A 141 3.62 16.15 -15.29
C TYR A 141 3.42 14.82 -16.04
N LEU A 142 4.52 14.23 -16.50
CA LEU A 142 4.60 12.82 -16.90
C LEU A 142 5.33 12.05 -15.82
N ILE A 143 4.75 10.95 -15.36
CA ILE A 143 5.31 10.04 -14.36
C ILE A 143 5.67 8.75 -15.08
N TYR A 144 6.96 8.50 -15.22
CA TYR A 144 7.51 7.24 -15.70
C TYR A 144 7.65 6.28 -14.53
N PHE A 145 7.30 5.01 -14.72
CA PHE A 145 7.37 3.99 -13.67
C PHE A 145 8.65 3.15 -13.75
N GLU A 146 9.25 3.05 -14.94
CA GLU A 146 10.46 2.27 -15.18
C GLU A 146 11.40 2.94 -16.21
N PRO A 147 12.54 3.54 -15.76
CA PRO A 147 12.85 3.89 -14.37
C PRO A 147 11.88 4.96 -13.83
N LEU A 148 11.68 4.99 -12.50
CA LEU A 148 10.86 6.00 -11.86
C LEU A 148 11.39 7.41 -12.14
N GLY A 149 10.55 8.27 -12.70
CA GLY A 149 10.93 9.65 -12.98
C GLY A 149 9.72 10.55 -13.24
N VAL A 150 9.81 11.81 -12.82
CA VAL A 150 8.78 12.81 -13.04
C VAL A 150 9.34 13.91 -13.94
N LEU A 151 8.66 14.18 -15.04
CA LEU A 151 8.98 15.24 -16.00
C LEU A 151 7.90 16.32 -15.96
N GLU A 152 8.29 17.54 -15.64
CA GLU A 152 7.43 18.72 -15.78
C GLU A 152 7.37 19.17 -17.25
N LEU A 153 6.15 19.27 -17.78
CA LEU A 153 5.87 19.77 -19.12
C LEU A 153 5.67 21.28 -19.03
N TYR A 154 6.68 22.04 -19.45
CA TYR A 154 6.53 23.48 -19.69
C TYR A 154 5.67 23.72 -20.94
N LYS A 155 4.83 24.76 -20.89
CA LYS A 155 4.20 25.35 -22.08
C LYS A 155 5.12 26.38 -22.70
#